data_AF-Q7MGL8-F1
#
_entry.id   AF-Q7MGL8-F1
#
_cell.length_a   1.000
_cell.length_b   1.000
_cell.length_c   1.000
_cell.angle_alpha   90.00
_cell.angle_beta   90.00
_cell.angle_gamma   90.00
#
_symmetry.space_group_name_H-M   'P 1'
#
loop_
_entity.id
_entity.type
_entity.pdbx_description
1 polymer ?
#
loop_
_entity_poly.entity_id
_entity_poly.type
_entity_poly.pdbx_seq_one_letter_code
_entity_poly.pdbx_strand_id
1 'polypeptide(L)'
;MGLDNVDVWFQDEARFGQQNTTTRLWAERGSRPRVVKQQQFEYAYLFGSVCPARGIGEAMVVPWVNKNIMVEHLKQLSAVTEKGRHAVVIMDGAG
;
A
#
# COMPACT_ATOMS: atom_id res chain seq x y z
N MET A 1 6.21 -11.00 30.79
CA MET A 1 6.77 -10.96 29.42
C MET A 1 7.29 -9.55 29.20
N GLY A 2 8.60 -9.37 28.99
CA GLY A 2 9.17 -8.07 28.68
C GLY A 2 8.84 -7.63 27.25
N LEU A 3 8.94 -6.34 26.97
CA LEU A 3 8.80 -5.77 25.62
C LEU A 3 9.83 -6.36 24.62
N ASP A 4 10.88 -7.01 25.13
CA ASP A 4 11.96 -7.64 24.34
C ASP A 4 11.47 -8.73 23.37
N ASN A 5 10.31 -9.35 23.66
CA ASN A 5 9.71 -10.39 22.82
C ASN A 5 8.51 -9.90 21.99
N VAL A 6 8.37 -8.58 21.83
CA VAL A 6 7.29 -7.98 21.05
C VAL A 6 7.87 -7.29 19.81
N ASP A 7 7.34 -7.64 18.65
CA ASP A 7 7.63 -6.99 17.39
C ASP A 7 6.49 -6.04 17.05
N VAL A 8 6.77 -4.74 17.07
CA VAL A 8 5.82 -3.71 16.65
C VAL A 8 5.95 -3.51 15.16
N TRP A 9 4.86 -3.77 14.45
CA TRP A 9 4.74 -3.63 13.01
C TRP A 9 3.86 -2.44 12.69
N PHE A 10 4.30 -1.60 11.75
CA PHE A 10 3.50 -0.52 11.18
C PHE A 10 3.03 -0.97 9.81
N GLN A 11 1.72 -1.01 9.62
CA GLN A 11 1.11 -1.45 8.37
C GLN A 11 0.38 -0.29 7.69
N ASP A 12 0.50 -0.22 6.38
CA ASP A 12 -0.22 0.73 5.53
C ASP A 12 -0.48 0.14 4.14
N GLU A 13 -1.39 0.75 3.39
CA GLU A 13 -1.67 0.45 2.00
C GLU A 13 -1.40 1.64 1.08
N ALA A 14 -0.71 1.38 -0.03
CA ALA A 14 -0.47 2.39 -1.04
C ALA A 14 -0.94 1.92 -2.42
N ARG A 15 -1.61 2.80 -3.16
CA ARG A 15 -1.98 2.56 -4.55
C ARG A 15 -0.90 3.08 -5.49
N PHE A 16 -0.37 2.20 -6.32
CA PHE A 16 0.63 2.48 -7.34
C PHE A 16 0.03 2.33 -8.72
N GLY A 17 0.18 3.34 -9.57
CA GLY A 17 -0.33 3.28 -10.94
C GLY A 17 0.20 4.44 -11.77
N GLN A 18 0.29 4.23 -13.09
CA GLN A 18 0.74 5.29 -13.98
C GLN A 18 -0.41 6.25 -14.25
N GLN A 19 -0.38 7.40 -13.60
CA GLN A 19 -1.31 8.47 -13.93
C GLN A 19 -0.79 9.26 -15.12
N ASN A 20 -1.50 9.22 -16.25
CA ASN A 20 -1.17 10.04 -17.40
C ASN A 20 -1.31 11.53 -17.03
N THR A 21 -0.29 12.32 -17.39
CA THR A 21 -0.33 13.78 -17.25
C THR A 21 -1.15 14.37 -18.39
N THR A 22 -1.85 15.48 -18.16
CA THR A 22 -2.53 16.20 -19.24
C THR A 22 -1.49 16.67 -20.25
N THR A 23 -1.50 16.09 -21.45
CA THR A 23 -0.59 16.47 -22.54
C THR A 23 -0.98 17.83 -23.11
N ARG A 24 0.02 18.63 -23.51
CA ARG A 24 -0.24 19.87 -24.26
C ARG A 24 -0.76 19.52 -25.64
N LEU A 25 -1.75 20.27 -26.10
CA LEU A 25 -2.35 20.10 -27.43
C LEU A 25 -2.07 21.32 -28.28
N TRP A 26 -1.84 21.08 -29.56
CA TRP A 26 -1.83 22.14 -30.55
C TRP A 26 -3.25 22.58 -30.84
N ALA A 27 -3.45 23.89 -30.87
CA ALA A 27 -4.75 24.50 -31.11
C ALA A 27 -4.56 25.72 -32.00
N GLU A 28 -5.61 26.07 -32.74
CA GLU A 28 -5.61 27.28 -33.55
C GLU A 28 -5.43 28.52 -32.66
N ARG A 29 -4.63 29.49 -33.13
CA ARG A 29 -4.37 30.72 -32.37
C ARG A 29 -5.67 31.47 -32.14
N GLY A 30 -5.96 31.79 -30.88
CA GLY A 30 -7.21 32.45 -30.47
C GLY A 30 -8.32 31.48 -30.01
N SER A 31 -8.11 30.16 -30.14
CA SER A 31 -9.05 29.16 -29.61
C SER A 31 -8.71 28.74 -28.18
N ARG A 32 -9.72 28.31 -27.41
CA ARG A 32 -9.58 27.74 -26.06
C ARG A 32 -10.15 26.32 -26.01
N PRO A 33 -9.40 25.31 -26.47
CA PRO A 33 -9.88 23.93 -26.45
C PRO A 33 -10.03 23.41 -25.02
N ARG A 34 -11.05 22.58 -24.79
CA ARG A 34 -11.27 21.84 -23.54
C ARG A 34 -10.98 20.37 -23.79
N VAL A 35 -10.20 19.75 -22.93
CA VAL A 35 -9.79 18.35 -23.08
C VAL A 35 -10.16 17.57 -21.84
N VAL A 36 -10.67 16.36 -22.08
CA VAL A 36 -10.99 15.42 -21.03
C VAL A 36 -9.69 14.85 -20.50
N LYS A 37 -9.42 15.07 -19.21
CA LYS A 37 -8.33 14.36 -18.52
C LYS A 37 -8.73 12.88 -18.45
N GLN A 38 -7.95 12.01 -19.07
CA GLN A 38 -8.15 10.57 -18.94
C GLN A 38 -7.96 10.17 -17.48
N GLN A 39 -9.03 9.70 -16.85
CA GLN A 39 -9.02 9.22 -15.46
C GLN A 39 -8.86 7.70 -15.35
N GLN A 40 -8.89 6.99 -16.49
CA GLN A 40 -8.65 5.55 -16.54
C GLN A 40 -7.14 5.31 -16.56
N PHE A 41 -6.64 4.70 -15.49
CA PHE A 41 -5.26 4.26 -15.37
C PHE A 41 -5.23 2.89 -14.72
N GLU A 42 -4.25 2.08 -15.10
CA GLU A 42 -3.97 0.83 -14.43
C GLU A 42 -3.28 1.13 -13.10
N TYR A 43 -3.68 0.39 -12.07
CA TYR A 43 -3.11 0.49 -10.74
C TYR A 43 -3.04 -0.88 -10.09
N ALA A 44 -2.12 -1.00 -9.14
CA ALA A 44 -2.03 -2.06 -8.17
C ALA A 44 -1.98 -1.43 -6.77
N TYR A 45 -2.28 -2.24 -5.77
CA TYR A 45 -2.13 -1.88 -4.37
C TYR A 45 -0.93 -2.64 -3.80
N LEU A 46 -0.19 -1.96 -2.93
CA LEU A 46 0.88 -2.52 -2.12
C LEU A 46 0.41 -2.48 -0.68
N PHE A 47 0.30 -3.65 -0.07
CA PHE A 47 0.22 -3.78 1.38
C PHE A 47 1.64 -3.87 1.89
N GLY A 48 2.03 -2.98 2.79
CA GLY A 48 3.37 -2.94 3.35
C GLY A 48 3.31 -2.97 4.86
N SER A 49 4.21 -3.72 5.47
CA SER A 49 4.42 -3.71 6.92
C SER A 49 5.89 -3.71 7.25
N VAL A 50 6.29 -2.85 8.18
CA VAL A 50 7.68 -2.72 8.62
C VAL A 50 7.79 -2.83 10.13
N CYS A 51 8.84 -3.51 10.59
CA CYS A 51 9.24 -3.54 11.99
C CYS A 51 10.57 -2.81 12.16
N PRO A 52 10.55 -1.50 12.51
CA PRO A 52 11.77 -0.69 12.59
C PRO A 52 12.79 -1.22 13.59
N ALA A 53 12.34 -1.78 14.72
CA ALA A 53 13.22 -2.32 15.76
C ALA A 53 14.09 -3.48 15.26
N ARG A 54 13.61 -4.23 14.27
CA ARG A 54 14.29 -5.39 13.69
C ARG A 54 14.87 -5.11 12.31
N GLY A 55 14.53 -3.98 11.68
CA GLY A 55 14.96 -3.66 10.32
C GLY A 55 14.38 -4.59 9.25
N ILE A 56 13.24 -5.23 9.52
CA ILE A 56 12.57 -6.16 8.60
C ILE A 56 11.27 -5.55 8.06
N GLY A 57 10.83 -6.03 6.90
CA GLY A 57 9.59 -5.60 6.28
C GLY A 57 9.01 -6.68 5.37
N GLU A 58 7.68 -6.73 5.29
CA GLU A 58 6.92 -7.64 4.46
C GLU A 58 5.95 -6.85 3.59
N ALA A 59 5.74 -7.30 2.36
CA ALA A 59 4.85 -6.62 1.45
C ALA A 59 4.17 -7.55 0.44
N MET A 60 2.96 -7.18 0.04
CA MET A 60 2.15 -7.89 -0.96
C MET A 60 1.62 -6.91 -2.01
N VAL A 61 1.85 -7.23 -3.29
CA VAL A 61 1.24 -6.50 -4.41
C VAL A 61 -0.03 -7.21 -4.84
N VAL A 62 -1.13 -6.47 -4.89
CA VAL A 62 -2.46 -7.00 -5.22
C VAL A 62 -3.21 -6.08 -6.20
N PRO A 63 -4.06 -6.63 -7.09
CA PRO A 63 -4.84 -5.83 -8.02
C PRO A 63 -6.01 -5.04 -7.40
N TRP A 64 -6.48 -5.40 -6.19
CA TRP A 64 -7.59 -4.73 -5.50
C TRP A 64 -7.43 -4.82 -3.97
N VAL A 65 -8.21 -4.06 -3.20
CA VAL A 65 -8.21 -4.09 -1.72
C VAL A 65 -9.49 -4.73 -1.22
N ASN A 66 -9.37 -5.72 -0.32
CA ASN A 66 -10.49 -6.28 0.41
C ASN A 66 -10.02 -6.93 1.72
N LYS A 67 -10.98 -7.35 2.55
CA LYS A 67 -10.72 -8.00 3.84
C LYS A 67 -9.94 -9.31 3.72
N ASN A 68 -10.13 -10.07 2.63
CA ASN A 68 -9.42 -11.34 2.44
C ASN A 68 -7.93 -11.11 2.22
N ILE A 69 -7.56 -10.06 1.47
CA ILE A 69 -6.17 -9.69 1.25
C ILE A 69 -5.51 -9.25 2.56
N MET A 70 -6.21 -8.47 3.38
CA MET A 70 -5.72 -8.13 4.72
C MET A 70 -5.43 -9.38 5.56
N VAL A 71 -6.32 -10.38 5.53
CA VAL A 71 -6.10 -11.66 6.22
C VAL A 71 -4.85 -12.37 5.68
N GLU A 72 -4.64 -12.40 4.37
CA GLU A 72 -3.42 -13.00 3.80
C GLU A 72 -2.15 -12.23 4.17
N HIS A 73 -2.20 -10.90 4.21
CA HIS A 73 -1.08 -10.06 4.67
C HIS A 73 -0.74 -10.32 6.14
N LEU A 74 -1.75 -10.41 7.02
CA LEU A 74 -1.55 -10.76 8.43
C LEU A 74 -0.98 -12.18 8.61
N LYS A 75 -1.33 -13.13 7.73
CA LYS A 75 -0.72 -14.47 7.72
C LYS A 75 0.76 -14.42 7.37
N GLN A 76 1.17 -13.57 6.41
CA GLN A 76 2.59 -13.37 6.09
C GLN A 76 3.35 -12.84 7.31
N LEU A 77 2.81 -11.83 7.99
CA LEU A 77 3.42 -11.31 9.23
C LEU A 77 3.52 -12.38 10.32
N SER A 78 2.47 -13.18 10.49
CA SER A 78 2.47 -14.30 11.45
C SER A 78 3.56 -15.33 11.13
N ALA A 79 3.77 -15.65 9.85
CA ALA A 79 4.78 -16.61 9.42
C ALA A 79 6.22 -16.11 9.62
N VAL A 80 6.44 -14.79 9.51
CA VAL A 80 7.75 -14.15 9.67
C VAL A 80 8.07 -13.85 11.13
N THR A 81 7.04 -13.75 11.98
CA THR A 81 7.21 -13.56 13.42
C THR A 81 7.86 -14.81 14.02
N GLU A 82 9.01 -14.63 14.66
CA GLU A 82 9.75 -15.75 15.23
C GLU A 82 8.98 -16.41 16.37
N LYS A 83 9.16 -17.73 16.51
CA LYS A 83 8.53 -18.50 17.59
C LYS A 83 8.94 -17.93 18.96
N GLY A 84 7.94 -17.67 19.80
CA GLY A 84 8.15 -17.09 21.14
C GLY A 84 8.12 -15.57 21.18
N ARG A 85 7.95 -14.92 20.01
CA ARG A 85 7.66 -13.48 19.89
C ARG A 85 6.19 -13.25 19.59
N HIS A 86 5.72 -12.04 19.88
CA HIS A 86 4.38 -11.59 19.53
C HIS A 86 4.45 -10.42 18.56
N ALA A 87 3.68 -10.48 17.48
CA ALA A 87 3.51 -9.34 16.58
C ALA A 87 2.36 -8.45 17.04
N VAL A 88 2.63 -7.16 17.21
CA VAL A 88 1.62 -6.12 17.39
C VAL A 88 1.60 -5.28 16.12
N VAL A 89 0.50 -5.34 15.38
CA VAL A 89 0.34 -4.61 14.12
C VAL A 89 -0.48 -3.35 14.37
N ILE A 90 0.12 -2.20 14.08
CA ILE A 90 -0.51 -0.89 14.13
C ILE A 90 -1.11 -0.60 12.75
N MET A 91 -2.41 -0.37 12.71
CA MET A 91 -3.20 -0.10 11.50
C MET A 91 -3.98 1.21 11.68
N ASP A 92 -4.36 1.85 10.58
CA ASP A 92 -5.03 3.16 10.54
C ASP A 92 -6.53 3.12 10.89
N GLY A 93 -7.12 1.93 10.96
CA GLY A 93 -8.54 1.73 11.26
C GLY A 93 -9.48 1.97 10.08
N ALA A 94 -9.02 1.77 8.84
CA ALA A 94 -9.85 1.87 7.65
C ALA A 94 -11.09 0.95 7.72
N GLY A 95 -12.27 1.51 7.39
CA GLY A 95 -13.58 0.85 7.43
C GLY A 95 -14.62 1.57 6.60
#